data_AF-A0A2M8YHR8-F1
#
_entry.id   AF-A0A2M8YHR8-F1
#
_cell.length_a   1.000
_cell.length_b   1.000
_cell.length_c   1.000
_cell.angle_alpha   90.00
_cell.angle_beta   90.00
_cell.angle_gamma   90.00
#
_symmetry.space_group_name_H-M   'P 1'
#
loop_
_entity.id
_entity.type
_entity.pdbx_description
1 polymer ?
#
loop_
_entity_poly.entity_id
_entity_poly.type
_entity_poly.pdbx_seq_one_letter_code
_entity_poly.pdbx_strand_id
1 'polypeptide(L)'
;MDTIQERLKAVIERTTDERGRFAELEKLTQISANSWKSFWHGRQRPTCDMIAAVCTRWPKFAFWLSTGITDAKHGHVDSEGAASFPERRRARRKAAEGYWEMATIMLAWQQRVMESKESADEDVEYGISHAQKIQLLELEIGRNAEQHALAGVEDAELVAELVKLKTPSYLDDSE
;
A
#
# COMPACT_ATOMS: atom_id res chain seq x y z
N MET A 1 8.31 14.48 -7.40
CA MET A 1 7.00 13.83 -7.64
C MET A 1 6.08 14.40 -6.58
N ASP A 2 5.41 15.48 -6.93
CA ASP A 2 4.91 16.42 -5.93
C ASP A 2 3.38 16.34 -5.86
N THR A 3 2.71 15.97 -6.96
CA THR A 3 1.25 15.89 -7.03
C THR A 3 0.72 14.47 -6.93
N ILE A 4 -0.51 14.33 -6.44
CA ILE A 4 -1.24 13.04 -6.45
C ILE A 4 -1.40 12.47 -7.86
N GLN A 5 -1.48 13.33 -8.88
CA GLN A 5 -1.55 12.91 -10.28
C GLN A 5 -0.26 12.23 -10.75
N GLU A 6 0.90 12.80 -10.40
CA GLU A 6 2.20 12.20 -10.70
C GLU A 6 2.38 10.87 -9.97
N ARG A 7 2.02 10.81 -8.68
CA ARG A 7 2.12 9.57 -7.90
C ARG A 7 1.19 8.49 -8.42
N LEU A 8 -0.04 8.83 -8.81
CA LEU A 8 -0.97 7.88 -9.40
C LEU A 8 -0.44 7.32 -10.73
N LYS A 9 0.16 8.17 -11.59
CA LYS A 9 0.83 7.71 -12.81
C LYS A 9 1.98 6.75 -12.51
N ALA A 10 2.82 7.10 -11.54
CA ALA A 10 3.95 6.29 -11.13
C ALA A 10 3.54 4.90 -10.62
N VAL A 11 2.48 4.82 -9.82
CA VAL A 11 1.91 3.53 -9.40
C VAL A 11 1.45 2.73 -10.61
N ILE A 12 0.68 3.34 -11.50
CA ILE A 12 0.18 2.67 -12.71
C ILE A 12 1.34 2.17 -13.59
N GLU A 13 2.39 2.97 -13.79
CA GLU A 13 3.59 2.55 -14.54
C GLU A 13 4.28 1.36 -13.90
N ARG A 14 4.33 1.32 -12.57
CA ARG A 14 4.93 0.21 -11.86
C ARG A 14 4.13 -1.08 -11.98
N THR A 15 2.81 -0.98 -12.00
CA THR A 15 1.94 -2.14 -11.78
C THR A 15 1.27 -2.67 -13.05
N THR A 16 1.40 -1.98 -14.18
CA THR A 16 0.78 -2.36 -15.44
C THR A 16 1.79 -2.39 -16.57
N ASP A 17 1.55 -3.25 -17.56
CA ASP A 17 2.38 -3.28 -18.75
C ASP A 17 2.15 -2.02 -19.59
N GLU A 18 3.23 -1.43 -20.12
CA GLU A 18 3.14 -0.25 -20.99
C GLU A 18 2.21 -0.51 -22.20
N ARG A 19 2.34 -1.70 -22.81
CA ARG A 19 1.49 -2.11 -23.92
C ARG A 19 0.17 -2.66 -23.38
N GLY A 20 -0.89 -1.87 -23.55
CA GLY A 20 -2.25 -2.31 -23.21
C GLY A 20 -2.72 -1.89 -21.83
N ARG A 21 -1.89 -1.17 -21.05
CA ARG A 21 -2.21 -0.54 -19.75
C ARG A 21 -3.67 -0.14 -19.57
N PHE A 22 -4.23 0.62 -20.51
CA PHE A 22 -5.58 1.17 -20.34
C PHE A 22 -6.68 0.12 -20.44
N ALA A 23 -6.50 -0.90 -21.29
CA ALA A 23 -7.42 -2.03 -21.38
C ALA A 23 -7.30 -2.92 -20.14
N GLU A 24 -6.08 -3.11 -19.64
CA GLU A 24 -5.84 -3.82 -18.38
C GLU A 24 -6.50 -3.10 -17.20
N LEU A 25 -6.27 -1.79 -17.05
CA LEU A 25 -6.89 -0.96 -16.02
C LEU A 25 -8.41 -0.99 -16.11
N GLU A 26 -8.99 -0.90 -17.31
CA GLU A 26 -10.44 -1.03 -17.48
C GLU A 26 -10.97 -2.37 -16.99
N LYS A 27 -10.31 -3.47 -17.35
CA LYS A 27 -10.67 -4.80 -16.86
C LYS A 27 -10.57 -4.90 -15.33
N LEU A 28 -9.52 -4.33 -14.74
CA LEU A 28 -9.25 -4.40 -13.30
C LEU A 28 -10.15 -3.49 -12.47
N THR A 29 -10.52 -2.32 -13.00
CA THR A 29 -11.14 -1.23 -12.23
C THR A 29 -12.57 -0.92 -12.65
N GLN A 30 -13.03 -1.45 -13.80
CA GLN A 30 -14.30 -1.11 -14.43
C GLN A 30 -14.45 0.37 -14.82
N ILE A 31 -13.38 1.15 -14.75
CA ILE A 31 -13.30 2.53 -15.25
C ILE A 31 -12.83 2.48 -16.71
N SER A 32 -13.57 3.12 -17.62
CA SER A 32 -13.30 2.99 -19.05
C SER A 32 -11.85 3.33 -19.44
N ALA A 33 -11.29 2.60 -20.42
CA ALA A 33 -9.94 2.86 -20.93
C ALA A 33 -9.78 4.29 -21.45
N ASN A 34 -10.85 4.88 -22.01
CA ASN A 34 -10.86 6.27 -22.48
C ASN A 34 -10.74 7.28 -21.33
N SER A 35 -11.34 6.99 -20.17
CA SER A 35 -11.16 7.79 -18.96
C SER A 35 -9.70 7.69 -18.49
N TRP A 36 -9.15 6.48 -18.39
CA TRP A 36 -7.74 6.29 -18.04
C TRP A 36 -6.79 7.02 -19.00
N LYS A 37 -7.02 6.97 -20.31
CA LYS A 37 -6.25 7.75 -21.30
C LYS A 37 -6.37 9.26 -21.08
N SER A 38 -7.56 9.75 -20.78
CA SER A 38 -7.80 11.18 -20.53
C SER A 38 -7.02 11.65 -19.31
N PHE A 39 -7.01 10.86 -18.24
CA PHE A 39 -6.20 11.13 -17.05
C PHE A 39 -4.70 11.08 -17.38
N TRP A 40 -4.28 10.03 -18.08
CA TRP A 40 -2.90 9.76 -18.45
C TRP A 40 -2.28 10.93 -19.22
N HIS A 41 -2.99 11.44 -20.22
CA HIS A 41 -2.55 12.55 -21.06
C HIS A 41 -2.86 13.94 -20.46
N GLY A 42 -3.29 14.01 -19.20
CA GLY A 42 -3.53 15.29 -18.49
C GLY A 42 -4.77 16.06 -18.96
N ARG A 43 -5.69 15.42 -19.69
CA ARG A 43 -6.96 16.02 -20.11
C ARG A 43 -7.99 16.08 -18.98
N GLN A 44 -7.82 15.24 -17.96
CA GLN A 44 -8.58 15.32 -16.71
C GLN A 44 -7.66 15.13 -15.50
N ARG A 45 -8.09 15.67 -14.36
CA ARG A 45 -7.53 15.34 -13.04
C ARG A 45 -7.95 13.91 -12.64
N PRO A 46 -7.19 13.25 -11.76
CA PRO A 46 -7.61 11.96 -11.23
C PRO A 46 -8.94 12.12 -10.47
N THR A 47 -9.90 11.25 -10.75
CA THR A 47 -11.16 11.20 -10.00
C THR A 47 -10.97 10.43 -8.70
N CYS A 48 -11.89 10.60 -7.74
CA CYS A 48 -11.91 9.80 -6.52
C CYS A 48 -11.97 8.29 -6.84
N ASP A 49 -12.77 7.90 -7.82
CA ASP A 49 -12.92 6.50 -8.23
C ASP A 49 -11.62 5.92 -8.79
N MET A 50 -10.86 6.70 -9.58
CA MET A 50 -9.55 6.26 -10.07
C MET A 50 -8.56 6.03 -8.93
N ILE A 51 -8.51 6.97 -7.98
CA ILE A 51 -7.64 6.87 -6.82
C ILE A 51 -8.03 5.66 -5.97
N ALA A 52 -9.32 5.52 -5.64
CA ALA A 52 -9.84 4.41 -4.87
C ALA A 52 -9.57 3.07 -5.56
N ALA A 53 -9.81 2.97 -6.87
CA ALA A 53 -9.57 1.74 -7.61
C ALA A 53 -8.10 1.30 -7.58
N VAL A 54 -7.16 2.24 -7.75
CA VAL A 54 -5.72 1.95 -7.65
C VAL A 54 -5.33 1.59 -6.22
N CYS A 55 -5.81 2.33 -5.22
CA CYS A 55 -5.50 2.06 -3.82
C CYS A 55 -6.03 0.71 -3.34
N THR A 56 -7.25 0.33 -3.73
CA THR A 56 -7.83 -0.98 -3.42
C THR A 56 -7.09 -2.09 -4.15
N ARG A 57 -6.71 -1.87 -5.41
CA ARG A 57 -6.00 -2.91 -6.19
C ARG A 57 -4.56 -3.13 -5.72
N TRP A 58 -3.88 -2.07 -5.29
CA TRP A 58 -2.50 -2.13 -4.81
C TRP A 58 -2.33 -1.36 -3.49
N PRO A 59 -2.81 -1.92 -2.35
CA PRO A 59 -2.88 -1.21 -1.07
C PRO A 59 -1.54 -0.70 -0.54
N LYS A 60 -0.42 -1.37 -0.88
CA LYS A 60 0.92 -0.96 -0.46
C LYS A 60 1.33 0.44 -0.92
N PHE A 61 0.71 0.99 -1.96
CA PHE A 61 1.00 2.34 -2.44
C PHE A 61 0.01 3.39 -1.94
N ALA A 62 -1.08 3.01 -1.26
CA ALA A 62 -2.21 3.90 -0.97
C ALA A 62 -1.84 5.10 -0.08
N PHE A 63 -1.09 4.84 0.99
CA PHE A 63 -0.63 5.89 1.91
C PHE A 63 0.30 6.88 1.19
N TRP A 64 1.28 6.40 0.43
CA TRP A 64 2.19 7.26 -0.33
C TRP A 64 1.48 8.03 -1.44
N LEU A 65 0.58 7.38 -2.18
CA LEU A 65 -0.18 8.02 -3.25
C LEU A 65 -0.96 9.22 -2.71
N SER A 66 -1.64 9.06 -1.57
CA SER A 66 -2.44 10.12 -0.95
C SER A 66 -1.60 11.20 -0.27
N THR A 67 -0.57 10.83 0.50
CA THR A 67 0.16 11.76 1.38
C THR A 67 1.47 12.28 0.81
N GLY A 68 2.08 11.56 -0.13
CA GLY A 68 3.43 11.83 -0.64
C GLY A 68 4.56 11.35 0.28
N ILE A 69 4.25 10.75 1.42
CA ILE A 69 5.23 10.17 2.35
C ILE A 69 5.01 8.66 2.50
N THR A 70 6.02 7.91 2.91
CA THR A 70 5.92 6.46 3.13
C THR A 70 5.68 6.12 4.59
N ASP A 71 5.13 4.93 4.82
CA ASP A 71 5.01 4.29 6.13
C ASP A 71 5.43 2.82 5.98
N ALA A 72 6.73 2.66 5.74
CA ALA A 72 7.37 1.39 5.48
C ALA A 72 7.21 0.44 6.67
N LYS A 73 7.11 0.96 7.90
CA LYS A 73 6.81 0.17 9.11
C LYS A 73 5.53 -0.67 8.96
N HIS A 74 4.52 -0.15 8.27
CA HIS A 74 3.26 -0.87 8.00
C HIS A 74 3.18 -1.43 6.57
N GLY A 75 4.31 -1.42 5.84
CA GLY A 75 4.43 -1.94 4.48
C GLY A 75 3.97 -0.98 3.39
N HIS A 76 3.77 0.30 3.73
CA HIS A 76 3.40 1.33 2.75
C HIS A 76 4.64 2.00 2.15
N VAL A 77 4.77 1.90 0.83
CA VAL A 77 5.98 2.26 0.08
C VAL A 77 5.65 3.19 -1.08
N ASP A 78 6.68 3.80 -1.65
CA ASP A 78 6.54 4.58 -2.88
C ASP A 78 6.32 3.68 -4.12
N SER A 79 6.17 4.29 -5.30
CA SER A 79 5.98 3.56 -6.55
C SER A 79 7.14 2.62 -6.92
N GLU A 80 8.36 2.86 -6.44
CA GLU A 80 9.49 1.96 -6.67
C GLU A 80 9.54 0.81 -5.65
N GLY A 81 8.68 0.86 -4.64
CA GLY A 81 8.67 -0.07 -3.53
C GLY A 81 9.73 0.24 -2.48
N ALA A 82 10.22 1.48 -2.44
CA ALA A 82 11.20 1.95 -1.48
C ALA A 82 10.53 2.66 -0.29
N ALA A 83 11.21 2.62 0.86
CA ALA A 83 10.95 3.51 1.98
C ALA A 83 11.61 4.86 1.64
N SER A 84 10.80 5.88 1.36
CA SER A 84 11.30 7.21 1.00
C SER A 84 11.27 8.13 2.23
N PHE A 85 10.75 9.35 2.12
CA PHE A 85 10.63 10.22 3.29
C PHE A 85 9.41 9.83 4.13
N PRO A 86 9.50 9.82 5.48
CA PRO A 86 10.67 10.14 6.32
C PRO A 86 11.62 8.95 6.58
N GLU A 87 11.29 7.76 6.08
CA GLU A 87 11.80 6.48 6.57
C GLU A 87 12.93 5.88 5.72
N ARG A 88 13.82 6.69 5.15
CA ARG A 88 14.83 6.28 4.15
C ARG A 88 15.72 5.08 4.55
N ARG A 89 15.79 4.76 5.84
CA ARG A 89 16.60 3.67 6.42
C ARG A 89 15.79 2.43 6.80
N ARG A 90 14.46 2.47 6.75
CA ARG A 90 13.65 1.31 7.12
C ARG A 90 13.67 0.26 6.02
N ALA A 91 13.80 -1.00 6.41
CA ALA A 91 13.64 -2.12 5.50
C ALA A 91 12.16 -2.24 5.10
N ARG A 92 11.90 -2.60 3.83
CA ARG A 92 10.55 -2.91 3.36
C ARG A 92 10.00 -4.11 4.13
N ARG A 93 8.80 -3.94 4.71
CA ARG A 93 8.04 -4.98 5.41
C ARG A 93 7.25 -5.82 4.42
N LYS A 94 7.74 -7.01 4.10
CA LYS A 94 7.13 -7.86 3.07
C LYS A 94 5.93 -8.65 3.61
N ALA A 95 5.90 -8.96 4.91
CA ALA A 95 4.83 -9.77 5.49
C ALA A 95 3.47 -9.06 5.46
N ALA A 96 3.47 -7.72 5.42
CA ALA A 96 2.26 -6.93 5.34
C ALA A 96 1.51 -7.08 3.99
N GLU A 97 2.20 -7.35 2.88
CA GLU A 97 1.57 -7.39 1.54
C GLU A 97 0.48 -8.46 1.44
N GLY A 98 0.77 -9.70 1.84
CA GLY A 98 -0.21 -10.78 1.82
C GLY A 98 -1.41 -10.50 2.73
N TYR A 99 -1.17 -9.89 3.90
CA TYR A 99 -2.23 -9.47 4.82
C TYR A 99 -3.19 -8.49 4.15
N TRP A 100 -2.67 -7.42 3.52
CA TRP A 100 -3.50 -6.41 2.86
C TRP A 100 -4.27 -6.96 1.67
N GLU A 101 -3.66 -7.84 0.87
CA GLU A 101 -4.32 -8.51 -0.25
C GLU A 101 -5.51 -9.35 0.25
N MET A 102 -5.30 -10.19 1.27
CA MET A 102 -6.38 -10.99 1.86
C MET A 102 -7.47 -10.12 2.48
N ALA A 103 -7.09 -9.11 3.27
CA ALA A 103 -8.04 -8.20 3.92
C ALA A 103 -8.93 -7.47 2.90
N THR A 104 -8.35 -7.04 1.77
CA THR A 104 -9.09 -6.37 0.70
C THR A 104 -10.09 -7.30 0.03
N ILE A 105 -9.70 -8.54 -0.24
CA ILE A 105 -10.59 -9.59 -0.78
C ILE A 105 -11.76 -9.83 0.18
N MET A 106 -11.47 -9.95 1.47
CA MET A 106 -12.49 -10.20 2.50
C MET A 106 -13.45 -9.02 2.65
N LEU A 107 -12.97 -7.78 2.62
CA LEU A 107 -13.81 -6.59 2.68
C LEU A 107 -14.74 -6.49 1.45
N ALA A 108 -14.21 -6.72 0.26
CA ALA A 108 -15.00 -6.71 -0.98
C ALA A 108 -16.08 -7.80 -1.00
N TRP A 109 -15.83 -8.94 -0.35
CA TRP A 109 -16.88 -9.94 -0.12
C TRP A 109 -17.94 -9.45 0.86
N GLN A 110 -17.54 -8.88 2.01
CA GLN A 110 -18.48 -8.38 3.02
C GLN A 110 -19.44 -7.34 2.43
N GLN A 111 -18.92 -6.41 1.61
CA GLN A 111 -19.73 -5.41 0.94
C GLN A 111 -20.79 -6.03 0.02
N ARG A 112 -20.41 -7.03 -0.79
CA ARG A 112 -21.33 -7.73 -1.69
C ARG A 112 -22.46 -8.46 -0.94
N VAL A 113 -22.15 -9.14 0.16
CA VAL A 113 -23.15 -9.83 1.00
C VAL A 113 -24.12 -8.84 1.63
N MET A 114 -23.61 -7.71 2.12
CA MET A 114 -24.45 -6.64 2.69
C MET A 114 -25.38 -6.02 1.66
N GLU A 115 -24.91 -5.87 0.41
CA GLU A 115 -25.69 -5.29 -0.70
C GLU A 115 -26.73 -6.26 -1.28
N SER A 116 -26.44 -7.56 -1.33
CA SER A 116 -27.32 -8.57 -1.94
C SER A 116 -28.58 -8.88 -1.12
N LYS A 117 -28.66 -8.49 0.17
CA LYS A 117 -29.69 -8.94 1.13
C LYS A 117 -29.85 -10.47 1.17
N GLU A 118 -28.85 -11.21 0.71
CA GLU A 118 -28.85 -12.66 0.71
C GLU A 118 -28.60 -13.12 2.14
N SER A 119 -29.41 -14.08 2.59
CA SER A 119 -29.32 -14.68 3.92
C SER A 119 -27.88 -15.09 4.21
N ALA A 120 -27.32 -14.65 5.35
CA ALA A 120 -26.02 -15.12 5.83
C ALA A 120 -26.02 -16.63 6.16
N ASP A 121 -27.22 -17.22 6.19
CA ASP A 121 -27.47 -18.65 6.32
C ASP A 121 -27.86 -19.20 4.94
N GLU A 122 -26.87 -19.66 4.19
CA GLU A 122 -26.84 -20.90 3.37
C GLU A 122 -25.65 -20.84 2.39
N ASP A 123 -24.96 -21.98 2.31
CA ASP A 123 -23.95 -22.36 1.32
C ASP A 123 -22.48 -21.88 1.49
N VAL A 124 -21.71 -22.79 2.09
CA VAL A 124 -20.24 -22.95 2.10
C VAL A 124 -19.59 -22.87 0.70
N GLU A 125 -20.39 -22.82 -0.37
CA GLU A 125 -19.94 -22.84 -1.77
C GLU A 125 -19.46 -21.46 -2.28
N TYR A 126 -19.96 -20.35 -1.73
CA TYR A 126 -19.59 -18.98 -2.18
C TYR A 126 -19.30 -17.96 -1.04
N GLY A 127 -19.24 -18.41 0.22
CA GLY A 127 -18.84 -17.60 1.37
C GLY A 127 -17.32 -17.48 1.57
N ILE A 128 -16.84 -16.49 2.34
CA ILE A 128 -15.44 -16.51 2.82
C ILE A 128 -15.21 -17.83 3.57
N SER A 129 -14.32 -18.66 3.06
CA SER A 129 -14.08 -19.98 3.64
C SER A 129 -13.43 -19.84 5.02
N HIS A 130 -13.65 -20.84 5.87
CA HIS A 130 -12.96 -20.90 7.16
C HIS A 130 -11.43 -20.87 6.98
N ALA A 131 -10.94 -21.46 5.88
CA ALA A 131 -9.54 -21.41 5.48
C ALA A 131 -9.05 -19.99 5.19
N GLN A 132 -9.82 -19.14 4.51
CA GLN A 132 -9.45 -17.75 4.26
C GLN A 132 -9.38 -16.92 5.56
N LYS A 133 -10.29 -17.19 6.51
CA LYS A 133 -10.22 -16.55 7.85
C LYS A 133 -8.97 -16.97 8.61
N ILE A 134 -8.64 -18.27 8.60
CA ILE A 134 -7.40 -18.80 9.19
C ILE A 134 -6.19 -18.14 8.52
N GLN A 135 -6.17 -18.10 7.19
CA GLN A 135 -5.08 -17.51 6.42
C GLN A 135 -4.88 -16.02 6.75
N LEU A 136 -5.95 -15.24 6.92
CA LEU A 136 -5.83 -13.84 7.37
C LEU A 136 -5.16 -13.74 8.74
N LEU A 137 -5.54 -14.59 9.70
CA LEU A 137 -4.94 -14.62 11.03
C LEU A 137 -3.45 -15.00 10.98
N GLU A 138 -3.09 -16.01 10.18
CA GLU A 138 -1.70 -16.41 9.98
C GLU A 138 -0.85 -15.27 9.39
N LEU A 139 -1.40 -14.56 8.40
CA LEU A 139 -0.77 -13.38 7.79
C LEU A 139 -0.62 -12.23 8.81
N GLU A 140 -1.62 -12.00 9.65
CA GLU A 140 -1.56 -11.00 10.71
C GLU A 140 -0.49 -11.33 11.75
N ILE A 141 -0.41 -12.59 12.19
CA ILE A 141 0.64 -13.07 13.09
C ILE A 141 2.02 -12.87 12.46
N GLY A 142 2.19 -13.25 11.18
CA GLY A 142 3.45 -13.08 10.45
C GLY A 142 3.88 -11.62 10.34
N ARG A 143 2.93 -10.72 10.01
CA ARG A 143 3.16 -9.27 9.99
C ARG A 143 3.63 -8.75 11.35
N ASN A 144 2.95 -9.13 12.42
CA ASN A 144 3.30 -8.69 13.78
C ASN A 144 4.68 -9.21 14.21
N ALA A 145 5.01 -10.46 13.89
CA ALA A 145 6.32 -11.05 14.16
C ALA A 145 7.45 -10.31 13.43
N GLU A 146 7.28 -10.00 12.14
CA GLU A 146 8.23 -9.19 11.37
C GLU A 146 8.41 -7.80 12.00
N GLN A 147 7.31 -7.19 12.44
CA GLN A 147 7.32 -5.90 13.15
C GLN A 147 8.20 -5.94 14.39
N HIS A 148 7.98 -6.91 15.28
CA HIS A 148 8.75 -7.06 16.52
C HIS A 148 10.23 -7.35 16.27
N ALA A 149 10.55 -8.20 15.30
CA ALA A 149 11.94 -8.60 15.03
C ALA A 149 12.83 -7.42 14.59
N LEU A 150 12.29 -6.50 13.78
CA LEU A 150 13.08 -5.39 13.24
C LEU A 150 13.02 -4.12 14.11
N ALA A 151 12.03 -3.98 15.00
CA ALA A 151 11.88 -2.80 15.85
C ALA A 151 13.15 -2.50 16.67
N GLY A 152 13.77 -3.53 17.25
CA GLY A 152 14.99 -3.35 18.06
C GLY A 152 16.20 -2.82 17.28
N VAL A 153 16.31 -3.15 15.99
CA VAL A 153 17.41 -2.67 15.13
C VAL A 153 17.16 -1.23 14.69
N GLU A 154 15.94 -0.94 14.22
CA GLU A 154 15.57 0.40 13.72
C GLU A 154 15.60 1.45 14.84
N ASP A 155 15.14 1.11 16.05
CA ASP A 155 15.12 2.04 17.18
C ASP A 155 16.54 2.42 17.62
N ALA A 156 17.51 1.50 17.56
CA ALA A 156 18.91 1.78 17.90
C ALA A 156 19.54 2.81 16.95
N GLU A 157 19.27 2.71 15.64
CA GLU A 157 19.75 3.68 14.65
C GLU A 157 19.15 5.08 14.86
N LEU A 158 17.85 5.15 15.16
CA LEU A 158 17.17 6.42 15.44
C LEU A 158 17.71 7.08 16.70
N VAL A 159 17.99 6.30 17.75
CA VAL A 159 18.62 6.81 18.97
C VAL A 159 20.02 7.34 18.66
N ALA A 160 20.83 6.64 17.87
CA ALA A 160 22.16 7.12 17.49
C ALA A 160 22.10 8.44 16.70
N GLU A 161 21.15 8.59 15.77
CA GLU A 161 20.94 9.83 15.02
C GLU A 161 20.43 10.96 15.92
N LEU A 162 19.50 10.68 16.83
CA LEU A 162 19.03 11.66 17.81
C LEU A 162 20.16 12.13 18.72
N VAL A 163 21.02 11.23 19.18
CA VAL A 163 22.22 11.57 19.97
C VAL A 163 23.13 12.47 19.15
N LYS A 164 23.46 12.11 17.90
CA LYS A 164 24.28 12.94 17.01
C LYS A 164 23.72 14.35 16.82
N LEU A 165 22.40 14.49 16.64
CA LEU A 165 21.75 15.78 16.47
C LEU A 165 21.70 16.62 17.75
N LYS A 166 21.70 15.96 18.93
CA LYS A 166 21.66 16.62 20.24
C LYS A 166 23.05 16.93 20.81
N THR A 167 24.10 16.25 20.36
CA THR A 167 25.47 16.54 20.78
C THR A 167 25.95 17.86 20.14
N PRO A 168 26.32 18.87 20.94
CA PRO A 168 26.80 20.16 20.42
C PRO A 168 28.09 19.99 19.59
N SER A 169 28.18 20.67 18.44
CA SER A 169 29.29 20.49 17.48
C SER A 169 30.68 20.96 17.95
N TYR A 170 30.81 21.48 19.17
CA TYR A 170 32.08 22.00 19.70
C TYR A 170 32.88 20.96 20.51
N LEU A 171 32.44 19.69 20.54
CA LEU A 171 33.17 18.58 21.18
C LEU A 171 33.88 17.64 20.18
N ASP A 172 33.76 17.89 18.87
CA ASP A 172 34.47 17.11 17.82
C ASP A 172 35.84 17.73 17.43
N ASP A 173 36.16 18.93 17.91
CA ASP A 173 37.45 19.64 17.68
C ASP A 173 38.35 19.61 18.91
N SER A 174 38.56 18.44 19.52
CA SER A 174 39.66 18.23 20.46
C SER A 174 40.43 16.96 20.10
N GLU A 175 41.66 17.20 19.64
CA GLU A 175 42.78 16.31 19.27
C GLU A 175 42.80 14.90 19.89
#